data_AF-A0AAJ3Z173-F1
#
_entry.id   AF-A0AAJ3Z173-F1
#
_cell.length_a   1.000
_cell.length_b   1.000
_cell.length_c   1.000
_cell.angle_alpha   90.00
_cell.angle_beta   90.00
_cell.angle_gamma   90.00
#
_symmetry.space_group_name_H-M   'P 1'
#
loop_
_entity.id
_entity.type
_entity.pdbx_description
1 polymer ?
#
loop_
_entity_poly.entity_id
_entity_poly.type
_entity_poly.pdbx_seq_one_letter_code
_entity_poly.pdbx_strand_id
1 'polypeptide(L)'
;MNDKTILKGMIEIYQNEFMCGYDGPDKDELRIIFLELIVHATQYINDFRYCSDPKCPCSPEFGIGKLMRNHGHKVNSVLFGGAFGLSEVPMRPIRDFLNQFNNEGADEGDGRTNE
;
A
#
# COMPACT_ATOMS: atom_id res chain seq x y z
N MET A 1 -11.48 11.42 -5.24
CA MET A 1 -10.16 11.72 -5.84
C MET A 1 -9.89 10.62 -6.84
N ASN A 2 -9.31 10.90 -8.01
CA ASN A 2 -9.04 9.83 -8.97
C ASN A 2 -7.77 9.05 -8.57
N ASP A 3 -7.68 7.81 -9.02
CA ASP A 3 -6.59 6.92 -8.62
C ASP A 3 -5.23 7.41 -9.12
N LYS A 4 -5.16 8.06 -10.29
CA LYS A 4 -3.91 8.68 -10.79
C LYS A 4 -3.40 9.78 -9.86
N THR A 5 -4.28 10.53 -9.21
CA THR A 5 -3.92 11.53 -8.18
C THR A 5 -3.40 10.85 -6.93
N ILE A 6 -3.97 9.71 -6.53
CA ILE A 6 -3.46 8.91 -5.40
C ILE A 6 -2.03 8.44 -5.70
N LEU A 7 -1.78 7.89 -6.90
CA LEU A 7 -0.45 7.46 -7.32
C LEU A 7 0.56 8.61 -7.35
N LYS A 8 0.16 9.78 -7.89
CA LYS A 8 0.97 11.00 -7.83
C LYS A 8 1.36 11.31 -6.39
N GLY A 9 0.40 11.29 -5.47
CA GLY A 9 0.64 11.53 -4.04
C GLY A 9 1.64 10.54 -3.44
N MET A 10 1.47 9.23 -3.69
CA MET A 10 2.42 8.21 -3.21
C MET A 10 3.85 8.48 -3.69
N ILE A 11 4.02 8.88 -4.96
CA ILE A 11 5.33 9.21 -5.54
C ILE A 11 5.91 10.47 -4.91
N GLU A 12 5.12 11.54 -4.76
CA GLU A 12 5.57 12.78 -4.11
C GLU A 12 6.03 12.54 -2.68
N ILE A 13 5.26 11.77 -1.90
CA ILE A 13 5.61 11.44 -0.52
C ILE A 13 6.90 10.62 -0.47
N TYR A 14 7.03 9.62 -1.34
CA TYR A 14 8.26 8.84 -1.43
C TYR A 14 9.47 9.74 -1.74
N GLN A 15 9.39 10.59 -2.77
CA GLN A 15 10.53 11.41 -3.21
C GLN A 15 10.84 12.57 -2.26
N ASN A 16 9.82 13.33 -1.87
CA ASN A 16 9.99 14.61 -1.19
C ASN A 16 10.06 14.47 0.33
N GLU A 17 9.27 13.54 0.90
CA GLU A 17 9.15 13.37 2.35
C GLU A 17 10.04 12.23 2.83
N PHE A 18 9.85 11.02 2.30
CA PHE A 18 10.54 9.84 2.80
C PHE A 18 12.02 9.84 2.47
N MET A 19 12.39 10.00 1.19
CA MET A 19 13.80 9.93 0.78
C MET A 19 14.64 11.08 1.34
N CYS A 20 14.08 12.28 1.44
CA CYS A 20 14.79 13.47 1.92
C CYS A 20 14.70 13.68 3.44
N GLY A 21 13.64 13.23 4.11
CA GLY A 21 13.35 13.62 5.49
C GLY A 21 13.36 12.48 6.52
N TYR A 22 13.21 11.21 6.09
CA TYR A 22 13.19 10.09 7.03
C TYR A 22 14.58 9.49 7.22
N ASP A 23 15.13 9.53 8.43
CA ASP A 23 16.43 8.94 8.78
C ASP A 23 16.36 7.90 9.90
N GLY A 24 15.19 7.25 10.04
CA GLY A 24 15.01 6.15 10.99
C GLY A 24 15.89 4.94 10.64
N PRO A 25 16.24 4.09 11.64
CA PRO A 25 17.11 2.92 11.43
C PRO A 25 16.52 1.85 10.50
N ASP A 26 15.21 1.89 10.26
CA ASP A 26 14.47 1.01 9.36
C ASP A 26 14.24 1.63 7.96
N LYS A 27 14.93 2.72 7.61
CA LYS A 27 14.79 3.43 6.32
C LYS A 27 14.90 2.48 5.12
N ASP A 28 15.85 1.56 5.11
CA ASP A 28 16.02 0.65 3.96
C ASP A 28 14.87 -0.36 3.83
N GLU A 29 14.38 -0.90 4.96
CA GLU A 29 13.21 -1.79 4.97
C GLU A 29 11.96 -1.05 4.48
N LEU A 30 11.72 0.14 5.04
CA LEU A 30 10.59 0.99 4.68
C LEU A 30 10.64 1.44 3.23
N ARG A 31 11.85 1.71 2.70
CA ARG A 31 12.05 2.07 1.30
C ARG A 31 11.57 0.96 0.37
N ILE A 32 11.90 -0.29 0.69
CA ILE A 32 11.47 -1.46 -0.10
C ILE A 32 9.94 -1.57 -0.06
N ILE A 33 9.34 -1.52 1.13
CA ILE A 33 7.88 -1.58 1.29
C ILE A 33 7.19 -0.46 0.50
N PHE A 34 7.70 0.76 0.56
CA PHE A 34 7.12 1.91 -0.14
C PHE A 34 7.21 1.75 -1.66
N LEU A 35 8.37 1.33 -2.18
CA LEU A 35 8.55 1.09 -3.61
C LEU A 35 7.64 -0.04 -4.12
N GLU A 36 7.50 -1.14 -3.37
CA GLU A 36 6.58 -2.23 -3.73
C GLU A 36 5.12 -1.76 -3.74
N LEU A 37 4.71 -0.93 -2.77
CA LEU A 37 3.38 -0.31 -2.77
C LEU A 37 3.16 0.55 -4.03
N ILE A 38 4.14 1.38 -4.41
CA ILE A 38 4.04 2.21 -5.63
C ILE A 38 3.94 1.34 -6.88
N VAL A 39 4.72 0.25 -6.96
CA VAL A 39 4.68 -0.67 -8.12
C VAL A 39 3.31 -1.32 -8.24
N HIS A 40 2.78 -1.91 -7.17
CA HIS A 40 1.47 -2.57 -7.24
C HIS A 40 0.32 -1.58 -7.43
N ALA A 41 0.37 -0.40 -6.80
CA ALA A 41 -0.59 0.67 -7.08
C ALA A 41 -0.53 1.10 -8.56
N THR A 42 0.67 1.26 -9.12
CA THR A 42 0.84 1.59 -10.55
C THR A 42 0.22 0.53 -11.45
N GLN A 43 0.44 -0.75 -11.14
CA GLN A 43 -0.16 -1.87 -11.88
C GLN A 43 -1.68 -1.85 -11.79
N TYR A 44 -2.24 -1.71 -10.58
CA TYR A 44 -3.69 -1.67 -10.35
C TYR A 44 -4.35 -0.52 -11.14
N ILE A 45 -3.80 0.69 -11.02
CA ILE A 45 -4.39 1.92 -11.54
C ILE A 45 -4.33 2.00 -13.07
N ASN A 46 -3.32 1.38 -13.68
CA ASN A 46 -3.16 1.35 -15.13
C ASN A 46 -3.63 0.02 -15.75
N ASP A 47 -4.21 -0.88 -14.95
CA ASP A 47 -4.67 -2.19 -15.38
C ASP A 47 -3.57 -3.06 -16.03
N PHE A 48 -2.34 -2.95 -15.54
CA PHE A 48 -1.22 -3.78 -15.98
C PHE A 48 -1.26 -5.13 -15.27
N ARG A 49 -2.12 -6.02 -15.76
CA ARG A 49 -2.40 -7.32 -15.15
C ARG A 49 -1.88 -8.48 -16.01
N TYR A 50 -1.23 -9.44 -15.34
CA TYR A 50 -0.93 -10.75 -15.92
C TYR A 50 -2.08 -11.74 -15.73
N CYS A 51 -2.84 -11.61 -14.63
CA CYS A 51 -4.00 -12.43 -14.31
C CYS A 51 -5.16 -11.54 -13.86
N SER A 52 -6.38 -11.94 -14.20
CA SER A 52 -7.62 -11.27 -13.80
C SER A 52 -8.11 -11.65 -12.41
N ASP A 53 -7.59 -12.74 -11.81
CA ASP A 53 -7.96 -13.16 -10.46
C ASP A 53 -7.29 -12.26 -9.40
N PRO A 54 -8.05 -11.44 -8.63
CA PRO A 54 -7.51 -10.54 -7.62
C PRO A 54 -6.92 -11.28 -6.40
N LYS A 55 -7.17 -12.59 -6.26
CA LYS A 55 -6.57 -13.44 -5.23
C LYS A 55 -5.28 -14.12 -5.72
N CYS A 56 -4.95 -14.02 -7.00
CA CYS A 56 -3.68 -14.54 -7.52
C CYS A 56 -2.52 -13.81 -6.84
N PRO A 57 -1.44 -14.52 -6.42
CA PRO A 57 -0.20 -13.88 -5.95
C PRO A 57 0.43 -12.91 -6.97
N CYS A 58 0.06 -13.06 -8.23
CA CYS A 58 0.50 -12.24 -9.35
C CYS A 58 -0.34 -10.98 -9.59
N SER A 59 -1.48 -10.83 -8.90
CA SER A 59 -2.36 -9.67 -9.03
C SER A 59 -1.85 -8.49 -8.19
N PRO A 60 -2.06 -7.25 -8.65
CA PRO A 60 -1.68 -6.08 -7.86
C PRO A 60 -2.50 -5.97 -6.57
N GLU A 61 -3.78 -6.39 -6.55
CA GLU A 61 -4.60 -6.40 -5.34
C GLU A 61 -4.01 -7.30 -4.25
N PHE A 62 -3.60 -8.52 -4.60
CA PHE A 62 -2.94 -9.41 -3.66
C PHE A 62 -1.63 -8.80 -3.14
N GLY A 63 -0.83 -8.19 -4.02
CA GLY A 63 0.41 -7.52 -3.65
C GLY A 63 0.20 -6.39 -2.64
N ILE A 64 -0.73 -5.47 -2.91
CA ILE A 64 -1.09 -4.38 -2.00
C ILE A 64 -1.64 -4.96 -0.69
N GLY A 65 -2.58 -5.90 -0.77
CA GLY A 65 -3.21 -6.51 0.40
C GLY A 65 -2.20 -7.23 1.30
N LYS A 66 -1.23 -7.94 0.73
CA LYS A 66 -0.13 -8.59 1.47
C LYS A 66 0.72 -7.56 2.21
N LEU A 67 1.10 -6.48 1.55
CA LEU A 67 1.89 -5.40 2.17
C LEU A 67 1.10 -4.72 3.30
N MET A 68 -0.19 -4.46 3.09
CA MET A 68 -1.06 -3.86 4.11
C MET A 68 -1.28 -4.78 5.31
N ARG A 69 -1.44 -6.09 5.11
CA ARG A 69 -1.56 -7.06 6.22
C ARG A 69 -0.26 -7.18 7.03
N ASN A 70 0.88 -7.24 6.35
CA ASN A 70 2.17 -7.48 7.01
C ASN A 70 2.77 -6.20 7.62
N HIS A 71 2.53 -5.04 7.01
CA HIS A 71 3.20 -3.79 7.34
C HIS A 71 2.22 -2.61 7.55
N GLY A 72 0.92 -2.86 7.66
CA GLY A 72 -0.12 -1.83 7.69
C GLY A 72 0.07 -0.74 8.75
N HIS A 73 0.61 -1.08 9.93
CA HIS A 73 0.98 -0.07 10.93
C HIS A 73 2.09 0.85 10.40
N LYS A 74 3.20 0.29 9.89
CA LYS A 74 4.32 1.07 9.34
C LYS A 74 3.84 1.93 8.17
N VAL A 75 3.03 1.37 7.28
CA VAL A 75 2.45 2.09 6.14
C VAL A 75 1.58 3.27 6.61
N ASN A 76 0.58 3.02 7.45
CA ASN A 76 -0.38 4.06 7.85
C ASN A 76 0.21 5.12 8.80
N SER A 77 1.15 4.73 9.67
CA SER A 77 1.65 5.59 10.76
C SER A 77 3.01 6.19 10.49
N VAL A 78 3.86 5.54 9.68
CA VAL A 78 5.20 6.04 9.35
C VAL A 78 5.21 6.63 7.96
N LEU A 79 4.84 5.85 6.93
CA LEU A 79 4.93 6.32 5.54
C LEU A 79 3.85 7.36 5.20
N PHE A 80 2.66 7.19 5.75
CA PHE A 80 1.51 8.09 5.52
C PHE A 80 0.99 8.72 6.83
N GLY A 81 1.86 8.82 7.84
CA GLY A 81 1.56 9.36 9.17
C GLY A 81 1.33 10.87 9.21
N GLY A 82 1.75 11.61 8.17
CA GLY A 82 1.46 13.03 8.00
C GLY A 82 2.40 13.97 8.77
N ALA A 83 3.65 13.57 8.98
CA ALA A 83 4.63 14.43 9.63
C ALA A 83 5.13 15.58 8.72
N PHE A 84 5.10 15.41 7.39
CA PHE A 84 5.63 16.43 6.48
C PHE A 84 4.71 16.69 5.27
N GLY A 85 4.17 17.90 5.17
CA GLY A 85 3.21 18.32 4.15
C GLY A 85 3.83 18.60 2.77
N LEU A 86 4.72 17.72 2.26
CA LEU A 86 5.44 17.91 0.99
C LEU A 86 4.80 17.17 -0.21
N SER A 87 3.51 16.87 -0.11
CA SER A 87 2.68 16.42 -1.23
C SER A 87 1.47 17.33 -1.39
N GLU A 88 1.10 17.59 -2.64
CA GLU A 88 -0.14 18.31 -2.99
C GLU A 88 -1.39 17.46 -2.75
N VAL A 89 -1.20 16.16 -2.49
CA VAL A 89 -2.26 15.18 -2.30
C VAL A 89 -2.46 14.92 -0.81
N PRO A 90 -3.69 15.09 -0.28
CA PRO A 90 -3.98 14.79 1.11
C PRO A 90 -3.71 13.31 1.44
N MET A 91 -3.07 13.06 2.58
CA MET A 91 -2.69 11.72 3.06
C MET A 91 -3.87 10.78 3.30
N ARG A 92 -5.04 11.33 3.69
CA ARG A 92 -6.22 10.52 4.03
C ARG A 92 -6.74 9.72 2.82
N PRO A 93 -7.02 10.32 1.65
CA PRO A 93 -7.36 9.59 0.44
C PRO A 93 -6.39 8.45 0.07
N ILE A 94 -5.08 8.65 0.26
CA ILE A 94 -4.07 7.64 -0.04
C ILE A 94 -4.20 6.46 0.94
N ARG A 95 -4.35 6.75 2.24
CA ARG A 95 -4.60 5.71 3.25
C ARG A 95 -5.90 4.97 3.02
N ASP A 96 -6.98 5.69 2.70
CA ASP A 96 -8.29 5.09 2.42
C ASP A 96 -8.20 4.13 1.22
N PHE A 97 -7.51 4.53 0.16
CA PHE A 97 -7.21 3.67 -0.99
C PHE A 97 -6.43 2.41 -0.60
N LEU A 98 -5.36 2.53 0.20
CA LEU A 98 -4.56 1.37 0.60
C LEU A 98 -5.33 0.43 1.54
N ASN A 99 -6.09 1.00 2.48
CA ASN A 99 -6.82 0.23 3.48
C ASN A 99 -7.99 -0.57 2.89
N GLN A 100 -8.48 -0.25 1.68
CA GLN A 100 -9.51 -1.06 1.02
C GLN A 100 -9.01 -2.50 0.72
N PHE A 101 -7.69 -2.68 0.55
CA PHE A 101 -7.07 -3.98 0.29
C PHE A 101 -6.74 -4.77 1.56
N ASN A 102 -7.00 -4.20 2.74
CA ASN A 102 -6.73 -4.85 4.02
C ASN A 102 -7.78 -5.91 4.39
N ASN A 103 -8.92 -5.98 3.69
CA ASN A 103 -10.11 -6.74 4.10
C ASN A 103 -10.35 -8.07 3.37
N GLU A 104 -9.35 -8.70 2.78
CA GLU A 104 -9.49 -10.04 2.18
C GLU A 104 -8.75 -11.14 2.98
N GLY A 105 -9.01 -11.20 4.29
CA GLY A 105 -8.45 -12.22 5.18
C GLY A 105 -9.41 -12.73 6.26
N ALA A 106 -10.69 -12.35 6.22
CA ALA A 106 -11.71 -12.79 7.16
C ALA A 106 -12.77 -13.66 6.46
N ASP A 107 -12.34 -14.66 5.69
CA ASP A 107 -13.19 -15.82 5.40
C ASP A 107 -12.34 -17.03 5.00
N GLU A 108 -11.71 -17.64 5.99
CA GLU A 108 -11.54 -19.10 6.03
C GLU A 108 -12.09 -19.55 7.39
N GLY A 109 -13.40 -19.75 7.44
CA GLY A 109 -14.00 -20.60 8.47
C GLY A 109 -13.44 -22.01 8.33
N ASP A 110 -12.49 -22.39 9.20
CA ASP A 110 -12.11 -23.78 9.38
C ASP A 110 -13.28 -24.51 10.06
N GLY A 111 -14.18 -25.02 9.22
CA GLY A 111 -15.12 -26.05 9.57
C GLY A 111 -14.37 -27.31 9.98
N ARG A 112 -14.13 -27.47 11.28
CA ARG A 112 -13.82 -28.76 11.91
C ARG A 112 -14.72 -28.98 13.12
N THR A 113 -15.97 -29.33 12.84
CA THR A 113 -16.69 -30.33 13.62
C THR A 113 -16.54 -31.65 12.91
N ASN A 114 -15.79 -32.57 13.50
CA ASN A 114 -16.10 -34.01 13.66
C ASN A 114 -14.80 -34.75 13.97
N GLU A 115 -14.61 -35.08 15.24
CA GLU A 115 -14.41 -36.44 15.77
C GLU A 115 -14.73 -36.45 17.27
#